data_AF-A0A2G5RFG7-F1
#
_entry.id   AF-A0A2G5RFG7-F1
#
_cell.length_a   1.000
_cell.length_b   1.000
_cell.length_c   1.000
_cell.angle_alpha   90.00
_cell.angle_beta   90.00
_cell.angle_gamma   90.00
#
_symmetry.space_group_name_H-M   'P 1'
#
loop_
_entity.id
_entity.type
_entity.pdbx_description
1 polymer ?
#
loop_
_entity_poly.entity_id
_entity_poly.type
_entity_poly.pdbx_seq_one_letter_code
_entity_poly.pdbx_strand_id
1 'polypeptide(L)'
;MLARDAEILAAEQPDAIVVDGRATPVLLKARQPLFHLANWLGYASFMQRVRGAPPFPLGEGQLLIPGVEAIEGRADRPGMFFGPMVWAGWTRLSSASPPGPSDILLSFGSTGEAGRLAPWLARNLPGRYRVSALGAVSLEGRPDAAVFPAGPLAPHLALTRVVLCHGGHGTVMESLLNGRPLIVFPRNIEQLEIGRRIQRLGLGRLVDRPRNELEPARLEAMIESLVADPRVHAELARVSALLRAQSGAAGAAAALREALPSA
;
A
#
# COMPACT_ATOMS: atom_id res chain seq x y z
N MET A 1 -10.42 21.36 1.29
CA MET A 1 -9.27 20.66 1.86
C MET A 1 -8.73 21.46 3.05
N LEU A 2 -8.15 22.65 2.84
CA LEU A 2 -7.55 23.49 3.91
C LEU A 2 -8.46 23.88 5.09
N ALA A 3 -9.74 24.23 4.86
CA ALA A 3 -10.63 24.67 5.95
C ALA A 3 -10.97 23.54 6.95
N ARG A 4 -10.95 22.29 6.49
CA ARG A 4 -11.34 21.11 7.29
C ARG A 4 -10.17 20.56 8.09
N ASP A 5 -8.95 20.72 7.58
CA ASP A 5 -7.73 20.39 8.32
C ASP A 5 -7.60 21.30 9.55
N ALA A 6 -7.95 22.59 9.42
CA ALA A 6 -7.96 23.54 10.54
C ALA A 6 -8.92 23.13 11.67
N GLU A 7 -10.11 22.61 11.34
CA GLU A 7 -11.08 22.10 12.34
C GLU A 7 -10.57 20.87 13.08
N ILE A 8 -9.91 19.94 12.37
CA ILE A 8 -9.31 18.74 12.96
C ILE A 8 -8.14 19.11 13.89
N LEU A 9 -7.28 20.03 13.46
CA LEU A 9 -6.17 20.51 14.27
C LEU A 9 -6.65 21.24 15.53
N ALA A 10 -7.73 22.00 15.43
CA ALA A 10 -8.33 22.67 16.58
C ALA A 10 -8.96 21.68 17.58
N ALA A 11 -9.55 20.59 17.08
CA ALA A 11 -10.21 19.58 17.91
C ALA A 11 -9.22 18.60 18.57
N GLU A 12 -8.24 18.11 17.82
CA GLU A 12 -7.32 17.07 18.29
C GLU A 12 -6.10 17.64 19.02
N GLN A 13 -5.84 18.95 18.89
CA GLN A 13 -4.68 19.67 19.45
C GLN A 13 -3.38 18.85 19.44
N PRO A 14 -2.95 18.35 18.27
CA PRO A 14 -1.84 17.41 18.23
C PRO A 14 -0.51 18.10 18.53
N ASP A 15 0.35 17.41 19.28
CA ASP A 15 1.70 17.88 19.58
C ASP A 15 2.62 17.99 18.33
N ALA A 16 2.23 17.36 17.21
CA ALA A 16 2.95 17.44 15.93
C ALA A 16 2.04 17.21 14.70
N ILE A 17 2.34 17.90 13.59
CA ILE A 17 1.61 17.80 12.31
C ILE A 17 2.62 17.55 11.19
N VAL A 18 2.43 16.48 10.41
CA VAL A 18 3.24 16.15 9.23
C VAL A 18 2.44 16.51 7.98
N VAL A 19 2.95 17.43 7.15
CA VAL A 19 2.26 17.92 5.94
C VAL A 19 3.07 17.59 4.68
N ASP A 20 2.37 17.15 3.64
CA ASP A 20 2.86 16.59 2.36
C ASP A 20 4.15 17.21 1.79
N GLY A 21 5.28 16.55 2.06
CA GLY A 21 6.47 16.61 1.20
C GLY A 21 7.19 17.96 1.07
N ARG A 22 6.87 18.94 1.91
CA ARG A 22 7.71 20.11 2.15
C ARG A 22 8.20 20.02 3.58
N ALA A 23 9.52 19.91 3.74
CA ALA A 23 10.16 20.10 5.03
C ALA A 23 9.81 21.50 5.52
N THR A 24 8.82 21.60 6.40
CA THR A 24 8.75 22.71 7.34
C THR A 24 9.76 22.38 8.41
N PRO A 25 10.84 23.15 8.57
CA PRO A 25 11.70 23.00 9.73
C PRO A 25 10.83 23.32 10.94
N VAL A 26 10.31 22.29 11.59
CA VAL A 26 9.79 22.44 12.94
C VAL A 26 11.01 22.80 13.77
N LEU A 27 10.97 23.96 14.41
CA LEU A 27 11.94 24.42 15.41
C LEU A 27 11.89 23.49 16.62
N LEU A 28 12.24 22.23 16.44
CA LEU A 28 12.65 21.35 17.51
C LEU A 28 14.03 21.89 17.92
N LYS A 29 14.12 22.49 19.11
CA LYS A 29 15.41 22.83 19.73
C LYS A 29 16.31 21.61 19.58
N ALA A 30 17.58 21.80 19.21
CA ALA A 30 18.58 20.79 18.82
C ALA A 30 18.90 19.68 19.86
N ARG A 31 18.01 19.41 20.82
CA ARG A 31 18.05 18.37 21.84
C ARG A 31 16.89 17.36 21.75
N GLN A 32 15.97 17.50 20.79
CA GLN A 32 14.89 16.53 20.59
C GLN A 32 15.24 15.54 19.47
N PRO A 33 14.90 14.24 19.61
CA PRO A 33 15.17 13.25 18.57
C PRO A 33 14.40 13.58 17.28
N LEU A 34 15.10 13.69 16.16
CA LEU A 34 14.49 13.85 14.85
C LEU A 34 14.01 12.49 14.35
N PHE A 35 12.72 12.38 13.99
CA PHE A 35 12.15 11.17 13.40
C PHE A 35 11.78 11.38 11.93
N HIS A 36 12.04 10.37 11.10
CA HIS A 36 11.58 10.34 9.71
C HIS A 36 10.62 9.18 9.48
N LEU A 37 9.40 9.48 9.04
CA LEU A 37 8.49 8.46 8.54
C LEU A 37 8.93 8.10 7.12
N ALA A 38 9.48 6.89 6.96
CA ALA A 38 10.01 6.44 5.68
C ALA A 38 9.55 5.02 5.38
N ASN A 39 8.88 4.84 4.27
CA ASN A 39 8.62 3.51 3.73
C ASN A 39 9.94 3.02 3.10
N TRP A 40 10.52 1.93 3.59
CA TRP A 40 11.82 1.45 3.12
C TRP A 40 11.77 1.14 1.62
N LEU A 41 10.73 0.42 1.21
CA LEU A 41 10.50 0.14 -0.19
C LEU A 41 9.84 1.32 -0.93
N GLY A 42 9.06 2.17 -0.23
CA GLY A 42 8.16 3.20 -0.76
C GLY A 42 8.76 4.59 -1.08
N TYR A 43 9.58 5.11 -0.17
CA TYR A 43 9.92 6.54 -0.09
C TYR A 43 11.01 6.96 -1.10
N ALA A 44 12.00 6.11 -1.33
CA ALA A 44 13.16 6.42 -2.18
C ALA A 44 12.77 6.75 -3.63
N SER A 45 11.71 6.12 -4.16
CA SER A 45 11.28 6.34 -5.54
C SER A 45 10.30 7.49 -5.74
N PHE A 46 9.51 7.84 -4.72
CA PHE A 46 8.68 9.05 -4.73
C PHE A 46 9.60 10.25 -4.92
N MET A 47 10.73 10.29 -4.21
CA MET A 47 11.73 11.35 -4.36
C MET A 47 12.41 11.36 -5.74
N GLN A 48 12.73 10.18 -6.31
CA GLN A 48 13.26 10.12 -7.69
C GLN A 48 12.26 10.64 -8.73
N ARG A 49 10.96 10.35 -8.56
CA ARG A 49 9.91 10.79 -9.48
C ARG A 49 9.58 12.27 -9.38
N VAL A 50 9.57 12.83 -8.18
CA VAL A 50 8.95 14.15 -7.97
C VAL A 50 9.93 15.30 -8.23
N ARG A 51 11.26 15.14 -8.12
CA ARG A 51 12.16 16.32 -8.19
C ARG A 51 13.53 16.21 -8.86
N GLY A 52 13.97 15.08 -9.41
CA GLY A 52 15.38 14.97 -9.86
C GLY A 52 16.37 15.36 -8.74
N ALA A 53 15.91 15.30 -7.49
CA ALA A 53 16.64 15.75 -6.33
C ALA A 53 17.54 14.61 -5.88
N PRO A 54 18.75 14.89 -5.36
CA PRO A 54 19.54 13.87 -4.70
C PRO A 54 18.69 13.20 -3.61
N PRO A 55 18.86 11.88 -3.38
CA PRO A 55 18.20 11.21 -2.27
C PRO A 55 18.45 12.06 -1.03
N PHE A 56 17.37 12.47 -0.37
CA PHE A 56 17.48 13.26 0.85
C PHE A 56 18.48 12.51 1.74
N PRO A 57 19.61 13.09 2.14
CA PRO A 57 20.43 12.45 3.15
C PRO A 57 19.49 12.38 4.35
N LEU A 58 18.99 11.19 4.65
CA LEU A 58 18.37 10.93 5.93
C LEU A 58 19.42 11.40 6.93
N GLY A 59 19.15 12.55 7.56
CA GLY A 59 20.08 13.22 8.44
C GLY A 59 20.33 12.37 9.68
N GLU A 60 21.03 12.91 10.66
CA GLU A 60 21.11 12.28 11.97
C GLU A 60 19.70 12.28 12.61
N GLY A 61 19.05 11.12 12.64
CA GLY A 61 17.68 10.94 13.13
C GLY A 61 17.22 9.48 13.12
N GLN A 62 16.21 9.14 13.92
CA GLN A 62 15.63 7.79 13.97
C GLN A 62 14.60 7.59 12.83
N LEU A 63 14.60 6.42 12.21
CA LEU A 63 13.63 6.08 11.17
C LEU A 63 12.41 5.38 11.77
N LEU A 64 11.23 5.91 11.51
CA LEU A 64 9.96 5.23 11.71
C LEU A 64 9.58 4.57 10.39
N ILE A 65 9.55 3.24 10.36
CA ILE A 65 9.24 2.46 9.17
C ILE A 65 7.85 1.82 9.27
N PRO A 66 6.88 2.24 8.45
CA PRO A 66 5.59 1.57 8.36
C PRO A 66 5.73 0.27 7.60
N GLY A 67 5.49 -0.84 8.29
CA GLY A 67 5.68 -2.19 7.78
C GLY A 67 6.30 -3.09 8.83
N VAL A 68 6.78 -4.25 8.39
CA VAL A 68 7.51 -5.19 9.24
C VAL A 68 8.80 -5.59 8.58
N GLU A 69 9.86 -5.76 9.37
CA GLU A 69 11.20 -6.09 8.89
C GLU A 69 11.22 -7.37 8.04
N ALA A 70 10.39 -8.37 8.38
CA ALA A 70 10.27 -9.60 7.60
C ALA A 70 9.88 -9.33 6.12
N ILE A 71 9.07 -8.31 5.87
CA ILE A 71 8.62 -7.92 4.52
C ILE A 71 9.58 -6.88 3.94
N GLU A 72 9.87 -5.80 4.65
CA GLU A 72 10.66 -4.68 4.13
C GLU A 72 12.16 -5.01 3.99
N GLY A 73 12.65 -5.99 4.76
CA GLY A 73 14.07 -6.28 4.93
C GLY A 73 14.71 -5.42 6.02
N ARG A 74 15.92 -5.79 6.42
CA ARG A 74 16.72 -5.06 7.40
C ARG A 74 17.48 -3.93 6.72
N ALA A 75 17.47 -2.76 7.35
CA ALA A 75 18.27 -1.61 6.97
C ALA A 75 19.68 -1.70 7.56
N ASP A 76 20.68 -1.13 6.88
CA ASP A 76 22.02 -0.93 7.45
C ASP A 76 22.04 0.18 8.53
N ARG A 77 20.92 0.89 8.71
CA ARG A 77 20.74 1.96 9.70
C ARG A 77 19.68 1.58 10.74
N PRO A 78 19.77 2.10 11.98
CA PRO A 78 18.76 1.88 12.99
C PRO A 78 17.39 2.44 12.54
N GLY A 79 16.36 1.60 12.59
CA GLY A 79 14.99 1.98 12.28
C GLY A 79 14.01 1.13 13.10
N MET A 80 12.88 1.73 13.45
CA MET A 80 11.82 1.09 14.22
C MET A 80 10.67 0.73 13.30
N PHE A 81 10.35 -0.56 13.23
CA PHE A 81 9.17 -1.06 12.56
C PHE A 81 7.99 -1.04 13.53
N PHE A 82 6.87 -0.50 13.08
CA PHE A 82 5.66 -0.43 13.89
C PHE A 82 4.45 -1.05 13.20
N GLY A 83 4.63 -1.72 12.06
CA GLY A 83 3.54 -2.40 11.37
C GLY A 83 2.83 -1.56 10.29
N PRO A 84 1.79 -2.13 9.67
CA PRO A 84 1.14 -1.51 8.53
C PRO A 84 0.39 -0.23 8.95
N MET A 85 0.55 0.83 8.18
CA MET A 85 -0.34 2.00 8.26
C MET A 85 -1.49 1.79 7.29
N VAL A 86 -2.63 1.37 7.82
CA VAL A 86 -3.85 1.18 7.05
C VAL A 86 -4.51 2.53 6.84
N TRP A 87 -4.72 2.92 5.59
CA TRP A 87 -5.49 4.11 5.29
C TRP A 87 -6.97 3.81 5.53
N ALA A 88 -7.54 4.36 6.59
CA ALA A 88 -8.96 4.19 6.91
C ALA A 88 -9.89 4.95 5.94
N GLY A 89 -9.39 5.38 4.79
CA GLY A 89 -10.09 6.30 3.90
C GLY A 89 -10.31 7.66 4.56
N TRP A 90 -11.06 8.51 3.88
CA TRP A 90 -11.82 9.55 4.55
C TRP A 90 -13.03 8.87 5.21
N THR A 91 -12.83 8.14 6.31
CA THR A 91 -13.81 7.21 6.91
C THR A 91 -15.18 7.83 7.15
N ARG A 92 -15.24 9.16 7.34
CA ARG A 92 -16.47 9.95 7.50
C ARG A 92 -17.23 10.25 6.19
N LEU A 93 -16.79 9.73 5.04
CA LEU A 93 -17.41 9.90 3.72
C LEU A 93 -17.91 8.58 3.09
N SER A 94 -17.65 7.44 3.72
CA SER A 94 -18.08 6.14 3.22
C SER A 94 -19.42 5.75 3.87
N SER A 95 -20.53 6.12 3.23
CA SER A 95 -21.86 5.57 3.53
C SER A 95 -22.22 4.39 2.61
N ALA A 96 -21.26 3.87 1.85
CA ALA A 96 -21.51 2.85 0.86
C ALA A 96 -21.72 1.47 1.52
N SER A 97 -22.72 0.74 1.05
CA SER A 97 -22.92 -0.66 1.40
C SER A 97 -21.65 -1.47 1.14
N PRO A 98 -21.35 -2.49 1.95
CA PRO A 98 -20.21 -3.36 1.70
C PRO A 98 -20.30 -3.94 0.28
N PRO A 99 -19.17 -3.98 -0.44
CA PRO A 99 -19.15 -4.46 -1.81
C PRO A 99 -19.61 -5.93 -1.87
N GLY A 100 -20.27 -6.30 -2.97
CA GLY A 100 -20.55 -7.70 -3.25
C GLY A 100 -19.26 -8.51 -3.46
N PRO A 101 -19.33 -9.86 -3.47
CA PRO A 101 -18.13 -10.67 -3.57
C PRO A 101 -17.46 -10.52 -4.93
N SER A 102 -16.12 -10.52 -4.94
CA SER A 102 -15.30 -10.31 -6.13
C SER A 102 -14.21 -11.37 -6.18
N ASP A 103 -14.01 -12.03 -7.31
CA ASP A 103 -12.88 -12.96 -7.43
C ASP A 103 -11.56 -12.18 -7.57
N ILE A 104 -11.60 -11.04 -8.27
CA ILE A 104 -10.43 -10.23 -8.61
C ILE A 104 -10.68 -8.76 -8.28
N LEU A 105 -9.84 -8.19 -7.41
CA LEU A 105 -9.84 -6.75 -7.11
C LEU A 105 -8.70 -6.05 -7.85
N LEU A 106 -9.04 -5.00 -8.60
CA LEU A 106 -8.09 -4.12 -9.28
C LEU A 106 -7.85 -2.86 -8.44
N SER A 107 -6.60 -2.60 -8.05
CA SER A 107 -6.22 -1.43 -7.24
C SER A 107 -4.91 -0.79 -7.72
N PHE A 108 -5.05 0.25 -8.56
CA PHE A 108 -3.93 0.92 -9.21
C PHE A 108 -3.60 2.30 -8.62
N GLY A 109 -4.36 2.76 -7.62
CA GLY A 109 -4.13 4.05 -6.95
C GLY A 109 -4.03 5.23 -7.92
N SER A 110 -3.43 6.33 -7.45
CA SER A 110 -3.17 7.52 -8.29
C SER A 110 -1.92 7.41 -9.16
N THR A 111 -1.04 6.42 -8.91
CA THR A 111 0.29 6.32 -9.55
C THR A 111 0.45 5.10 -10.47
N GLY A 112 -0.53 4.20 -10.53
CA GLY A 112 -0.45 2.96 -11.30
C GLY A 112 -0.91 3.02 -12.75
N GLU A 113 -1.20 4.22 -13.28
CA GLU A 113 -1.73 4.43 -14.65
C GLU A 113 -2.93 3.52 -14.99
N ALA A 114 -3.92 3.49 -14.09
CA ALA A 114 -5.12 2.65 -14.21
C ALA A 114 -5.79 2.75 -15.60
N GLY A 115 -5.76 3.94 -16.23
CA GLY A 115 -6.38 4.21 -17.52
C GLY A 115 -5.89 3.37 -18.71
N ARG A 116 -4.69 2.74 -18.64
CA ARG A 116 -4.20 1.85 -19.71
C ARG A 116 -4.28 0.38 -19.33
N LEU A 117 -3.91 0.05 -18.09
CA LEU A 117 -3.77 -1.34 -17.66
C LEU A 117 -5.13 -1.94 -17.26
N ALA A 118 -5.98 -1.20 -16.55
CA ALA A 118 -7.24 -1.73 -16.06
C ALA A 118 -8.23 -2.10 -17.19
N PRO A 119 -8.41 -1.30 -18.27
CA PRO A 119 -9.24 -1.73 -19.40
C PRO A 119 -8.72 -2.99 -20.07
N TRP A 120 -7.40 -3.16 -20.17
CA TRP A 120 -6.83 -4.37 -20.74
C TRP A 120 -7.06 -5.59 -19.84
N LEU A 121 -6.86 -5.46 -18.53
CA LEU A 121 -7.16 -6.53 -17.58
C LEU A 121 -8.64 -6.91 -17.63
N ALA A 122 -9.53 -5.91 -17.64
CA ALA A 122 -10.97 -6.11 -17.72
C ALA A 122 -11.38 -6.95 -18.94
N ARG A 123 -10.81 -6.66 -20.11
CA ARG A 123 -11.07 -7.39 -21.36
C ARG A 123 -10.46 -8.79 -21.43
N ASN A 124 -9.31 -9.01 -20.79
CA ASN A 124 -8.53 -10.23 -20.97
C ASN A 124 -8.70 -11.23 -19.82
N LEU A 125 -9.31 -10.84 -18.72
CA LEU A 125 -9.71 -11.78 -17.68
C LEU A 125 -10.88 -12.65 -18.18
N PRO A 126 -10.89 -13.96 -17.92
CA PRO A 126 -12.04 -14.83 -18.22
C PRO A 126 -13.35 -14.33 -17.61
N GLY A 127 -14.46 -14.47 -18.35
CA GLY A 127 -15.81 -14.03 -17.92
C GLY A 127 -16.33 -14.70 -16.65
N ARG A 128 -15.72 -15.82 -16.21
CA ARG A 128 -16.08 -16.52 -14.97
C ARG A 128 -15.66 -15.79 -13.68
N TYR A 129 -14.75 -14.81 -13.77
CA TYR A 129 -14.31 -14.05 -12.60
C TYR A 129 -15.18 -12.81 -12.40
N ARG A 130 -15.66 -12.60 -11.17
CA ARG A 130 -16.27 -11.33 -10.79
C ARG A 130 -15.19 -10.30 -10.51
N VAL A 131 -15.10 -9.28 -11.35
CA VAL A 131 -14.06 -8.26 -11.25
C VAL A 131 -14.61 -7.02 -10.55
N SER A 132 -13.86 -6.50 -9.58
CA SER A 132 -14.12 -5.19 -8.99
C SER A 132 -12.90 -4.30 -9.06
N ALA A 133 -13.09 -2.99 -9.03
CA ALA A 133 -12.00 -2.03 -9.01
C ALA A 133 -12.29 -0.84 -8.10
N LEU A 134 -11.23 -0.19 -7.63
CA LEU A 134 -11.30 0.99 -6.77
C LEU A 134 -10.68 2.23 -7.42
N GLY A 135 -11.36 3.37 -7.25
CA GLY A 135 -10.91 4.69 -7.71
C GLY A 135 -11.46 5.08 -9.09
N ALA A 136 -10.91 6.15 -9.65
CA ALA A 136 -11.30 6.67 -10.96
C ALA A 136 -10.69 5.81 -12.08
N VAL A 137 -11.32 4.68 -12.38
CA VAL A 137 -10.84 3.68 -13.35
C VAL A 137 -11.95 3.29 -14.33
N SER A 138 -11.58 3.09 -15.59
CA SER A 138 -12.46 2.50 -16.61
C SER A 138 -12.16 1.02 -16.77
N LEU A 139 -13.21 0.20 -16.78
CA LEU A 139 -13.16 -1.24 -17.07
C LEU A 139 -13.84 -1.55 -18.41
N GLU A 140 -13.60 -0.70 -19.40
CA GLU A 140 -14.15 -0.82 -20.75
C GLU A 140 -13.98 -2.24 -21.32
N GLY A 141 -15.10 -2.82 -21.77
CA GLY A 141 -15.17 -4.19 -22.29
C GLY A 141 -15.48 -5.25 -21.23
N ARG A 142 -15.85 -4.85 -20.00
CA ARG A 142 -16.28 -5.74 -18.92
C ARG A 142 -17.56 -5.23 -18.23
N PRO A 143 -18.74 -5.44 -18.82
CA PRO A 143 -20.01 -4.87 -18.33
C PRO A 143 -20.48 -5.44 -16.98
N ASP A 144 -19.99 -6.61 -16.59
CA ASP A 144 -20.26 -7.30 -15.32
C ASP A 144 -19.35 -6.84 -14.17
N ALA A 145 -18.35 -5.99 -14.43
CA ALA A 145 -17.44 -5.51 -13.39
C ALA A 145 -18.02 -4.32 -12.61
N ALA A 146 -17.71 -4.30 -11.31
CA ALA A 146 -18.11 -3.22 -10.41
C ALA A 146 -16.96 -2.23 -10.16
N VAL A 147 -17.21 -0.93 -10.30
CA VAL A 147 -16.24 0.13 -9.97
C VAL A 147 -16.73 0.90 -8.77
N PHE A 148 -15.88 1.01 -7.75
CA PHE A 148 -16.18 1.71 -6.50
C PHE A 148 -15.30 2.96 -6.35
N PRO A 149 -15.79 4.01 -5.67
CA PRO A 149 -14.97 5.18 -5.34
C PRO A 149 -13.72 4.80 -4.55
N ALA A 150 -12.68 5.64 -4.61
CA ALA A 150 -11.51 5.45 -3.75
C ALA A 150 -11.93 5.51 -2.27
N GLY A 151 -11.48 4.55 -1.48
CA GLY A 151 -11.87 4.41 -0.08
C GLY A 151 -11.10 3.29 0.64
N PRO A 152 -11.54 2.90 1.85
CA PRO A 152 -10.93 1.81 2.60
C PRO A 152 -10.87 0.53 1.77
N LEU A 153 -9.72 -0.14 1.73
CA LEU A 153 -9.55 -1.34 0.91
C LEU A 153 -10.11 -2.59 1.61
N ALA A 154 -10.05 -2.64 2.94
CA ALA A 154 -10.46 -3.79 3.75
C ALA A 154 -11.87 -4.36 3.43
N PRO A 155 -12.94 -3.56 3.25
CA PRO A 155 -14.26 -4.09 2.88
C PRO A 155 -14.27 -4.85 1.54
N HIS A 156 -13.44 -4.45 0.58
CA HIS A 156 -13.31 -5.11 -0.72
C HIS A 156 -12.47 -6.38 -0.63
N LEU A 157 -11.45 -6.38 0.23
CA LEU A 157 -10.53 -7.51 0.39
C LEU A 157 -11.17 -8.73 1.05
N ALA A 158 -12.09 -8.53 2.00
CA ALA A 158 -12.74 -9.62 2.74
C ALA A 158 -13.40 -10.66 1.82
N LEU A 159 -13.87 -10.22 0.65
CA LEU A 159 -14.56 -11.05 -0.32
C LEU A 159 -13.77 -11.23 -1.62
N THR A 160 -12.46 -10.91 -1.60
CA THR A 160 -11.55 -11.02 -2.74
C THR A 160 -10.70 -12.30 -2.69
N ARG A 161 -10.43 -12.92 -3.86
CA ARG A 161 -9.50 -14.06 -3.96
C ARG A 161 -8.08 -13.63 -4.32
N VAL A 162 -7.93 -12.66 -5.22
CA VAL A 162 -6.61 -12.11 -5.62
C VAL A 162 -6.70 -10.62 -5.91
N VAL A 163 -5.63 -9.89 -5.56
CA VAL A 163 -5.52 -8.44 -5.81
C VAL A 163 -4.51 -8.20 -6.93
N LEU A 164 -4.94 -7.53 -7.99
CA LEU A 164 -4.06 -7.04 -9.05
C LEU A 164 -3.82 -5.55 -8.79
N CYS A 165 -2.57 -5.19 -8.56
CA CYS A 165 -2.22 -3.82 -8.18
C CYS A 165 -0.93 -3.35 -8.81
N HIS A 166 -0.68 -2.06 -8.70
CA HIS A 166 0.58 -1.44 -9.11
C HIS A 166 1.75 -1.71 -8.16
N GLY A 167 1.52 -2.28 -6.97
CA GLY A 167 2.55 -2.45 -5.94
C GLY A 167 2.70 -1.25 -5.01
N GLY A 168 1.70 -0.38 -4.91
CA GLY A 168 1.69 0.67 -3.88
C GLY A 168 1.67 0.06 -2.47
N HIS A 169 2.53 0.57 -1.59
CA HIS A 169 2.78 0.01 -0.26
C HIS A 169 1.51 -0.18 0.58
N GLY A 170 0.62 0.82 0.64
CA GLY A 170 -0.65 0.71 1.39
C GLY A 170 -1.55 -0.42 0.88
N THR A 171 -1.74 -0.51 -0.45
CA THR A 171 -2.51 -1.61 -1.07
C THR A 171 -1.90 -2.97 -0.75
N VAL A 172 -0.58 -3.09 -0.83
CA VAL A 172 0.14 -4.33 -0.54
C VAL A 172 -0.04 -4.71 0.92
N MET A 173 0.20 -3.79 1.86
CA MET A 173 0.09 -4.04 3.29
C MET A 173 -1.34 -4.42 3.70
N GLU A 174 -2.36 -3.71 3.19
CA GLU A 174 -3.75 -4.06 3.46
C GLU A 174 -4.15 -5.42 2.88
N SER A 175 -3.66 -5.76 1.68
CA SER A 175 -3.92 -7.07 1.06
C SER A 175 -3.30 -8.20 1.88
N LEU A 176 -2.04 -8.03 2.32
CA LEU A 176 -1.36 -9.00 3.18
C LEU A 176 -2.00 -9.11 4.57
N LEU A 177 -2.45 -7.99 5.15
CA LEU A 177 -3.18 -7.98 6.41
C LEU A 177 -4.47 -8.81 6.31
N ASN A 178 -5.13 -8.80 5.16
CA ASN A 178 -6.31 -9.63 4.87
C ASN A 178 -5.98 -11.02 4.30
N GLY A 179 -4.69 -11.39 4.22
CA GLY A 179 -4.24 -12.68 3.70
C GLY A 179 -4.62 -12.90 2.24
N ARG A 180 -4.57 -11.85 1.41
CA ARG A 180 -4.88 -11.91 -0.02
C ARG A 180 -3.59 -11.92 -0.86
N PRO A 181 -3.42 -12.87 -1.81
CA PRO A 181 -2.30 -12.86 -2.72
C PRO A 181 -2.36 -11.68 -3.69
N LEU A 182 -1.19 -11.27 -4.18
CA LEU A 182 -1.02 -10.11 -5.05
C LEU A 182 -0.42 -10.49 -6.41
N ILE A 183 -0.89 -9.86 -7.49
CA ILE A 183 -0.17 -9.76 -8.76
C ILE A 183 0.20 -8.30 -8.96
N VAL A 184 1.50 -8.02 -9.04
CA VAL A 184 2.05 -6.67 -9.06
C VAL A 184 2.47 -6.26 -10.46
N PHE A 185 1.97 -5.11 -10.93
CA PHE A 185 2.30 -4.49 -12.21
C PHE A 185 3.01 -3.15 -11.96
N PRO A 186 4.33 -3.15 -11.79
CA PRO A 186 5.05 -1.96 -11.35
C PRO A 186 5.16 -0.93 -12.46
N ARG A 187 5.09 0.35 -12.08
CA ARG A 187 5.32 1.52 -12.94
C ARG A 187 6.60 2.26 -12.64
N ASN A 188 7.28 1.88 -11.56
CA ASN A 188 8.51 2.50 -11.12
C ASN A 188 9.33 1.51 -10.29
N ILE A 189 10.55 1.93 -9.94
CA ILE A 189 11.52 1.09 -9.25
C ILE A 189 11.05 0.61 -7.87
N GLU A 190 10.30 1.41 -7.13
CA GLU A 190 9.74 1.04 -5.82
C GLU A 190 8.73 -0.07 -5.94
N GLN A 191 7.76 0.11 -6.82
CA GLN A 191 6.76 -0.90 -7.10
C GLN A 191 7.40 -2.19 -7.63
N LEU A 192 8.48 -2.06 -8.40
CA LEU A 192 9.25 -3.20 -8.89
C LEU A 192 9.92 -3.95 -7.73
N GLU A 193 10.59 -3.25 -6.81
CA GLU A 193 11.21 -3.86 -5.64
C GLU A 193 10.18 -4.49 -4.68
N ILE A 194 9.05 -3.82 -4.47
CA ILE A 194 7.91 -4.38 -3.73
C ILE A 194 7.44 -5.67 -4.40
N GLY A 195 7.20 -5.65 -5.72
CA GLY A 195 6.80 -6.85 -6.46
C GLY A 195 7.84 -7.97 -6.39
N ARG A 196 9.13 -7.67 -6.50
CA ARG A 196 10.22 -8.64 -6.34
C ARG A 196 10.21 -9.27 -4.95
N ARG A 197 9.95 -8.47 -3.92
CA ARG A 197 9.87 -8.95 -2.53
C ARG A 197 8.66 -9.84 -2.31
N ILE A 198 7.49 -9.42 -2.78
CA ILE A 198 6.26 -10.22 -2.75
C ILE A 198 6.45 -11.57 -3.44
N GLN A 199 7.07 -11.57 -4.62
CA GLN A 199 7.37 -12.81 -5.34
C GLN A 199 8.37 -13.71 -4.60
N ARG A 200 9.47 -13.15 -4.09
CA ARG A 200 10.49 -13.90 -3.33
C ARG A 200 9.93 -14.54 -2.06
N LEU A 201 9.00 -13.86 -1.39
CA LEU A 201 8.35 -14.37 -0.19
C LEU A 201 7.20 -15.34 -0.49
N GLY A 202 6.89 -15.63 -1.76
CA GLY A 202 5.79 -16.54 -2.11
C GLY A 202 4.39 -15.96 -1.86
N LEU A 203 4.27 -14.64 -1.69
CA LEU A 203 3.01 -13.95 -1.38
C LEU A 203 2.24 -13.51 -2.64
N GLY A 204 2.82 -13.70 -3.82
CA GLY A 204 2.27 -13.21 -5.06
C GLY A 204 3.16 -13.43 -6.28
N ARG A 205 2.88 -12.68 -7.35
CA ARG A 205 3.66 -12.65 -8.59
C ARG A 205 3.99 -11.22 -8.99
N LEU A 206 5.16 -11.05 -9.58
CA LEU A 206 5.57 -9.81 -10.25
C LEU A 206 5.39 -9.99 -11.75
N VAL A 207 4.76 -9.02 -12.39
CA VAL A 207 4.68 -8.91 -13.85
C VAL A 207 5.48 -7.68 -14.28
N ASP A 208 6.78 -7.89 -14.48
CA ASP A 208 7.75 -6.84 -14.83
C ASP A 208 7.96 -6.66 -16.34
N ARG A 209 7.32 -7.49 -17.16
CA ARG A 209 7.36 -7.40 -18.62
C ARG A 209 6.37 -6.37 -19.16
N PRO A 210 6.67 -5.74 -20.31
CA PRO A 210 5.74 -4.79 -20.90
C PRO A 210 4.42 -5.49 -21.29
N ARG A 211 3.32 -4.76 -21.15
CA ARG A 211 1.94 -5.29 -21.26
C ARG A 211 1.68 -6.08 -22.55
N ASN A 212 2.32 -5.70 -23.64
CA ASN A 212 2.20 -6.35 -24.96
C ASN A 212 2.81 -7.76 -24.98
N GLU A 213 3.53 -8.18 -23.95
CA GLU A 213 4.12 -9.51 -23.83
C GLU A 213 3.38 -10.39 -22.78
N LEU A 214 2.35 -9.85 -22.14
CA LEU A 214 1.54 -10.60 -21.18
C LEU A 214 0.36 -11.26 -21.89
N GLU A 215 0.50 -12.56 -22.15
CA GLU A 215 -0.60 -13.36 -22.70
C GLU A 215 -1.74 -13.52 -21.68
N PRO A 216 -3.02 -13.36 -22.09
CA PRO A 216 -4.18 -13.55 -21.20
C PRO A 216 -4.19 -14.91 -20.49
N ALA A 217 -3.85 -15.99 -21.21
CA ALA A 217 -3.75 -17.32 -20.65
C ALA A 217 -2.69 -17.43 -19.55
N ARG A 218 -1.60 -16.66 -19.65
CA ARG A 218 -0.55 -16.62 -18.62
C ARG A 218 -1.03 -15.87 -17.38
N LEU A 219 -1.79 -14.79 -17.55
CA LEU A 219 -2.43 -14.08 -16.43
C LEU A 219 -3.39 -15.00 -15.68
N GLU A 220 -4.24 -15.72 -16.39
CA GLU A 220 -5.17 -16.69 -15.82
C GLU A 220 -4.43 -17.80 -15.05
N ALA A 221 -3.41 -18.41 -15.66
CA ALA A 221 -2.60 -19.43 -15.00
C ALA A 221 -1.91 -18.90 -13.73
N MET A 222 -1.43 -17.65 -13.72
CA MET A 222 -0.88 -17.03 -12.51
C MET A 222 -1.93 -16.91 -11.40
N ILE A 223 -3.14 -16.45 -11.75
CA ILE A 223 -4.25 -16.32 -10.80
C ILE A 223 -4.62 -17.69 -10.20
N GLU A 224 -4.86 -18.69 -11.05
CA GLU A 224 -5.23 -20.03 -10.58
C GLU A 224 -4.12 -20.64 -9.71
N SER A 225 -2.84 -20.45 -10.08
CA SER A 225 -1.72 -20.95 -9.27
C SER A 225 -1.68 -20.33 -7.88
N LEU A 226 -1.93 -19.02 -7.75
CA LEU A 226 -1.90 -18.33 -6.46
C LEU A 226 -3.07 -18.73 -5.57
N VAL A 227 -4.23 -18.93 -6.18
CA VAL A 227 -5.48 -19.23 -5.48
C VAL A 227 -5.58 -20.70 -5.08
N ALA A 228 -4.94 -21.61 -5.83
CA ALA A 228 -4.96 -23.04 -5.55
C ALA A 228 -3.80 -23.52 -4.67
N ASP A 229 -2.69 -22.77 -4.57
CA ASP A 229 -1.49 -23.23 -3.87
C ASP A 229 -1.62 -23.08 -2.33
N PRO A 230 -1.69 -24.18 -1.57
CA PRO A 230 -1.80 -24.13 -0.11
C PRO A 230 -0.55 -23.51 0.55
N ARG A 231 0.61 -23.53 -0.11
CA ARG A 231 1.84 -22.89 0.41
C ARG A 231 1.72 -21.37 0.40
N VAL A 232 1.11 -20.81 -0.66
CA VAL A 232 0.81 -19.38 -0.75
C VAL A 232 -0.14 -18.98 0.38
N HIS A 233 -1.19 -19.77 0.63
CA HIS A 233 -2.14 -19.50 1.72
C HIS A 233 -1.50 -19.58 3.11
N ALA A 234 -0.66 -20.59 3.36
CA ALA A 234 0.04 -20.72 4.64
C ALA A 234 0.96 -19.52 4.90
N GLU A 235 1.69 -19.07 3.87
CA GLU A 235 2.60 -17.94 3.99
C GLU A 235 1.86 -16.60 4.16
N LEU A 236 0.74 -16.42 3.45
CA LEU A 236 -0.17 -15.28 3.65
C LEU A 236 -0.74 -15.25 5.07
N ALA A 237 -1.15 -16.40 5.62
CA ALA A 237 -1.65 -16.49 6.99
C ALA A 237 -0.56 -16.13 8.01
N ARG A 238 0.66 -16.65 7.82
CA ARG A 238 1.82 -16.33 8.65
C ARG A 238 2.14 -14.83 8.63
N VAL A 239 2.21 -14.22 7.45
CA VAL A 239 2.50 -12.80 7.28
C VAL A 239 1.35 -11.92 7.81
N SER A 240 0.10 -12.29 7.58
CA SER A 240 -1.06 -11.61 8.16
C SER A 240 -1.00 -11.59 9.69
N ALA A 241 -0.68 -12.72 10.32
CA ALA A 241 -0.52 -12.80 11.78
C ALA A 241 0.61 -11.90 12.28
N LEU A 242 1.76 -11.89 11.59
CA LEU A 242 2.88 -10.99 11.93
C LEU A 242 2.49 -9.52 11.85
N LEU A 243 1.76 -9.13 10.80
CA LEU A 243 1.29 -7.75 10.61
C LEU A 243 0.28 -7.35 11.70
N ARG A 244 -0.63 -8.25 12.09
CA ARG A 244 -1.63 -8.02 13.15
C ARG A 244 -1.02 -7.90 14.54
N ALA A 245 0.11 -8.54 14.77
CA ALA A 245 0.84 -8.46 16.04
C ALA A 245 1.57 -7.11 16.24
N GLN A 246 1.62 -6.26 15.21
CA GLN A 246 2.28 -4.97 15.31
C GLN A 246 1.36 -3.90 15.89
N SER A 247 1.96 -2.92 16.56
CA SER A 247 1.29 -1.79 17.21
C SER A 247 0.71 -0.75 16.25
N GLY A 248 0.99 -0.84 14.96
CA GLY A 248 0.60 0.12 13.93
C GLY A 248 0.98 1.56 14.27
N ALA A 249 0.13 2.49 13.85
CA ALA A 249 0.25 3.92 14.15
C ALA A 249 0.33 4.22 15.66
N ALA A 250 -0.28 3.41 16.52
CA ALA A 250 -0.23 3.62 17.96
C ALA A 250 1.19 3.41 18.54
N GLY A 251 1.93 2.43 18.02
CA GLY A 251 3.33 2.22 18.40
C GLY A 251 4.26 3.32 17.89
N ALA A 252 4.03 3.79 16.67
CA ALA A 252 4.73 4.97 16.15
C ALA A 252 4.49 6.20 17.04
N ALA A 253 3.24 6.46 17.43
CA ALA A 253 2.88 7.56 18.33
C ALA A 253 3.48 7.39 19.73
N ALA A 254 3.53 6.16 20.26
CA ALA A 254 4.17 5.88 21.54
C ALA A 254 5.67 6.17 21.52
N ALA A 255 6.38 5.70 20.48
CA ALA A 255 7.81 5.97 20.29
C ALA A 255 8.10 7.47 20.16
N LEU A 256 7.24 8.20 19.45
CA LEU A 256 7.32 9.66 19.36
C LEU A 256 7.12 10.32 20.73
N ARG A 257 6.13 9.90 21.51
CA ARG A 257 5.86 10.47 22.84
C ARG A 257 6.98 10.19 23.85
N GLU A 258 7.54 8.98 23.87
CA GLU A 258 8.66 8.64 24.76
C GLU A 258 9.90 9.49 24.47
N ALA A 259 10.13 9.80 23.20
CA ALA A 259 11.26 10.58 22.74
C ALA A 259 11.10 12.10 22.94
N LEU A 260 9.87 12.59 23.14
CA LEU A 260 9.58 13.99 23.42
C LEU A 260 9.62 14.23 24.95
N PRO A 261 10.40 15.20 25.45
CA PRO A 261 10.39 15.53 26.87
C PRO A 261 8.98 15.98 27.32
N SER A 262 8.57 15.58 28.52
CA SER A 262 7.35 16.08 29.15
C SER A 262 7.38 17.60 29.23
N ALA A 263 6.30 18.24 28.78
CA ALA A 263 6.13 19.70 28.77
C ALA A 263 6.16 20.32 30.18
#